data_AF-A0A432QQY0-F1
#
_entry.id   AF-A0A432QQY0-F1
#
_cell.length_a   1.000
_cell.length_b   1.000
_cell.length_c   1.000
_cell.angle_alpha   90.00
_cell.angle_beta   90.00
_cell.angle_gamma   90.00
#
_symmetry.space_group_name_H-M   'P 1'
#
loop_
_entity.id
_entity.type
_entity.pdbx_description
1 polymer ?
#
loop_
_entity_poly.entity_id
_entity_poly.type
_entity_poly.pdbx_seq_one_letter_code
_entity_poly.pdbx_strand_id
1 'polypeptide(L)'
;EYKIPVTEAEEMLQQLCQKPLIEKNRTTIPYKGFHWEVDEFFGENKGLIIAEIELATENQPFDKPDWIGREVSDDPRYFNACLAQTPFSRW
;
A
#
# COMPACT_ATOMS: atom_id res chain seq x y z
N GLU A 1 -22.06 8.24 8.20
CA GLU A 1 -20.78 7.77 8.78
C GLU A 1 -20.73 8.17 10.25
N TYR A 2 -20.28 7.26 11.11
CA TYR A 2 -20.01 7.54 12.53
C TYR A 2 -18.50 7.66 12.72
N LYS A 3 -18.03 8.75 13.33
CA LYS A 3 -16.60 8.95 13.59
C LYS A 3 -16.21 8.11 14.80
N ILE A 4 -15.24 7.22 14.62
CA ILE A 4 -14.68 6.41 15.70
C ILE A 4 -13.72 7.29 16.52
N PRO A 5 -13.90 7.41 17.85
CA PRO A 5 -12.94 8.07 18.72
C PRO A 5 -11.55 7.44 18.63
N VAL A 6 -10.49 8.24 18.76
CA VAL A 6 -9.10 7.77 18.63
C VAL A 6 -8.80 6.61 19.59
N THR A 7 -9.28 6.70 20.83
CA THR A 7 -9.08 5.66 21.84
C THR A 7 -9.72 4.32 21.45
N GLU A 8 -10.92 4.35 20.88
CA GLU A 8 -11.58 3.13 20.39
C GLU A 8 -10.82 2.54 19.20
N ALA A 9 -10.33 3.39 18.28
CA ALA A 9 -9.52 2.93 17.15
C ALA A 9 -8.21 2.27 17.60
N GLU A 10 -7.54 2.84 18.62
CA GLU A 10 -6.34 2.27 19.22
C GLU A 10 -6.62 0.90 19.86
N GLU A 11 -7.72 0.76 20.60
CA GLU A 11 -8.16 -0.52 21.18
C GLU A 11 -8.42 -1.57 20.08
N MET A 12 -9.11 -1.19 19.00
CA MET A 12 -9.35 -2.07 17.86
C MET A 12 -8.04 -2.52 17.20
N LEU A 13 -7.10 -1.59 16.98
CA LEU A 13 -5.78 -1.92 16.41
C LEU A 13 -4.97 -2.86 17.31
N GLN A 14 -5.13 -2.77 18.63
CA GLN A 14 -4.42 -3.62 19.59
C GLN A 14 -5.06 -5.01 19.72
N GLN A 15 -6.39 -5.09 19.77
CA GLN A 15 -7.10 -6.30 20.15
C GLN A 15 -7.63 -7.11 18.97
N LEU A 16 -7.95 -6.47 17.83
CA LEU A 16 -8.63 -7.11 16.71
C LEU A 16 -7.72 -7.36 15.51
N CYS A 17 -6.69 -6.54 15.31
CA CYS A 17 -5.80 -6.66 14.18
C CYS A 17 -4.69 -7.69 14.42
N GLN A 18 -4.47 -8.56 13.42
CA GLN A 18 -3.30 -9.43 13.39
C GLN A 18 -2.01 -8.59 13.33
N LYS A 19 -1.00 -9.02 14.09
CA LYS A 19 0.32 -8.37 14.12
C LYS A 19 1.29 -9.11 13.18
N PRO A 20 2.28 -8.39 12.59
CA PRO A 20 2.51 -6.94 12.70
C PRO A 20 1.48 -6.11 11.93
N LEU A 21 1.30 -4.85 12.34
CA LEU A 21 0.48 -3.90 11.58
C LEU A 21 1.22 -3.48 10.31
N ILE A 22 0.45 -3.19 9.25
CA ILE A 22 0.97 -2.48 8.09
C ILE A 22 0.95 -0.98 8.40
N GLU A 23 2.12 -0.37 8.42
CA GLU A 23 2.31 1.06 8.59
C GLU A 23 2.86 1.64 7.30
N LYS A 24 2.21 2.68 6.75
CA LYS A 24 2.64 3.32 5.51
C LYS A 24 2.19 4.77 5.40
N ASN A 25 2.95 5.56 4.65
CA ASN A 25 2.54 6.88 4.19
C ASN A 25 2.18 6.76 2.71
N ARG A 26 0.95 7.16 2.37
CA ARG A 26 0.47 7.19 0.99
C ARG A 26 0.57 8.60 0.44
N THR A 27 1.29 8.75 -0.66
CA THR A 27 1.40 10.02 -1.42
C THR A 27 0.75 9.85 -2.79
N THR A 28 -0.22 10.69 -3.11
CA THR A 28 -0.84 10.70 -4.43
C THR A 28 -0.11 11.67 -5.36
N ILE A 29 0.41 11.17 -6.48
CA ILE A 29 1.15 11.94 -7.47
C ILE A 29 0.34 12.00 -8.77
N PRO A 30 -0.12 13.19 -9.21
CA PRO A 30 -0.76 13.33 -10.51
C PRO A 30 0.30 13.23 -11.62
N TYR A 31 0.03 12.40 -12.62
CA TYR A 31 0.90 12.24 -13.79
C TYR A 31 0.06 11.98 -15.05
N LYS A 32 0.14 12.91 -16.01
CA LYS A 32 -0.48 12.80 -17.35
C LYS A 32 -1.94 12.31 -17.34
N GLY A 33 -2.75 12.86 -16.44
CA GLY A 33 -4.18 12.55 -16.35
C GLY A 33 -4.52 11.35 -15.46
N PHE A 34 -3.51 10.68 -14.88
CA PHE A 34 -3.68 9.62 -13.90
C PHE A 34 -3.20 10.06 -12.52
N HIS A 35 -3.62 9.32 -11.50
CA HIS A 35 -3.11 9.48 -10.13
C HIS A 35 -2.38 8.21 -9.75
N TRP A 36 -1.13 8.36 -9.32
CA TRP A 36 -0.33 7.28 -8.76
C TRP A 36 -0.34 7.38 -7.25
N GLU A 37 -0.72 6.30 -6.58
CA GLU A 37 -0.61 6.17 -5.14
C GLU A 37 0.71 5.52 -4.78
N VAL A 38 1.62 6.29 -4.19
CA VAL A 38 2.94 5.81 -3.76
C VAL A 38 2.92 5.57 -2.27
N ASP A 39 3.02 4.31 -1.88
CA ASP A 39 3.09 3.83 -0.51
C ASP A 39 4.54 3.63 -0.09
N GLU A 40 4.99 4.42 0.88
CA GLU A 40 6.23 4.18 1.62
C GLU A 40 5.90 3.39 2.90
N PHE A 41 6.40 2.16 3.00
CA PHE A 41 6.12 1.28 4.14
C PHE A 41 7.12 1.48 5.29
N PHE A 42 6.65 1.25 6.51
CA PHE A 42 7.40 1.36 7.76
C PHE A 42 7.33 0.05 8.59
N GLY A 43 7.88 0.08 9.79
CA GLY A 43 7.94 -1.08 10.68
C GLY A 43 8.70 -2.24 10.06
N GLU A 44 8.10 -3.44 10.11
CA GLU A 44 8.63 -4.67 9.53
C GLU A 44 8.69 -4.65 7.98
N ASN A 45 7.99 -3.70 7.34
CA ASN A 45 8.00 -3.52 5.90
C ASN A 45 8.88 -2.33 5.44
N LYS A 46 9.70 -1.78 6.35
CA LYS A 46 10.53 -0.61 6.07
C LYS A 46 11.48 -0.84 4.90
N GLY A 47 11.53 0.15 3.99
CA GLY A 47 12.37 0.13 2.79
C GLY A 47 11.65 -0.37 1.54
N LEU A 48 10.43 -0.88 1.68
CA LEU A 48 9.55 -1.18 0.56
C LEU A 48 8.78 0.08 0.15
N ILE A 49 8.80 0.37 -1.15
CA ILE A 49 7.99 1.43 -1.77
C ILE A 49 7.21 0.79 -2.91
N ILE A 50 5.89 0.96 -2.90
CA ILE A 50 4.99 0.44 -3.95
C ILE A 50 4.25 1.62 -4.56
N ALA A 51 4.11 1.61 -5.88
CA ALA A 51 3.29 2.57 -6.60
C ALA A 51 2.13 1.83 -7.27
N GLU A 52 0.91 2.29 -7.00
CA GLU A 52 -0.32 1.75 -7.55
C GLU A 52 -1.00 2.82 -8.43
N ILE A 53 -1.66 2.36 -9.49
CA ILE A 53 -2.44 3.21 -10.39
C ILE A 53 -3.80 2.55 -10.59
N GLU A 54 -4.87 3.31 -10.44
CA GLU A 54 -6.21 2.86 -10.79
C GLU A 54 -6.50 3.13 -12.26
N LEU A 55 -6.92 2.08 -12.96
CA LEU A 55 -7.36 2.13 -14.36
C LEU A 55 -8.84 1.74 -14.44
N ALA A 56 -9.58 2.35 -15.35
CA ALA A 56 -10.97 1.99 -15.61
C ALA A 56 -11.10 0.59 -16.23
N THR A 57 -10.08 0.15 -16.97
CA THR A 57 -9.97 -1.21 -17.52
C THR A 57 -8.52 -1.66 -17.51
N GLU A 58 -8.28 -2.97 -17.44
CA GLU A 58 -6.94 -3.58 -17.44
C GLU A 58 -6.11 -3.20 -18.68
N ASN A 59 -6.77 -3.04 -19.84
CA ASN A 59 -6.13 -2.69 -21.10
C ASN A 59 -6.09 -1.17 -21.37
N GLN A 60 -6.43 -0.34 -20.39
CA GLN A 60 -6.39 1.10 -20.57
C GLN A 60 -4.94 1.55 -20.78
N PRO A 61 -4.62 2.22 -21.90
CA PRO A 61 -3.28 2.75 -22.10
C PRO A 61 -3.02 3.89 -21.11
N PHE A 62 -1.83 3.89 -20.52
CA PHE A 62 -1.34 4.97 -19.67
C PHE A 62 0.14 5.19 -19.92
N ASP A 63 0.60 6.41 -19.64
CA ASP A 63 2.02 6.72 -19.67
C ASP A 63 2.66 6.34 -18.34
N LYS A 64 3.67 5.47 -18.38
CA LYS A 64 4.45 5.06 -17.21
C LYS A 64 5.50 6.13 -16.87
N PRO A 65 5.51 6.69 -15.65
CA PRO A 65 6.58 7.56 -15.18
C PRO A 65 7.94 6.83 -15.09
N ASP A 66 9.04 7.55 -15.33
CA ASP A 66 10.41 6.99 -15.32
C ASP A 66 10.84 6.45 -13.94
N TRP A 67 10.22 6.93 -12.87
CA TRP A 67 10.51 6.50 -11.50
C TRP A 67 9.78 5.20 -11.11
N ILE A 68 8.84 4.71 -11.93
CA ILE A 68 8.20 3.42 -11.70
C ILE A 68 9.15 2.29 -12.11
N GLY A 69 9.49 1.45 -11.14
CA GLY A 69 10.35 0.29 -11.34
C GLY A 69 9.64 -0.91 -11.96
N ARG A 70 9.95 -2.09 -11.42
CA ARG A 70 9.39 -3.38 -11.83
C ARG A 70 7.88 -3.42 -11.59
N GLU A 71 7.15 -3.99 -12.54
CA GLU A 71 5.73 -4.33 -12.37
C GLU A 71 5.57 -5.56 -11.47
N VAL A 72 4.70 -5.43 -10.46
CA VAL A 72 4.45 -6.44 -9.43
C VAL A 72 2.96 -6.70 -9.19
N SER A 73 2.09 -6.23 -10.09
CA SER A 73 0.63 -6.32 -9.97
C SER A 73 0.12 -7.73 -9.69
N ASP A 74 0.74 -8.73 -10.34
CA ASP A 74 0.37 -10.14 -10.20
C ASP A 74 1.21 -10.91 -9.16
N ASP A 75 2.13 -10.26 -8.45
CA ASP A 75 3.00 -10.91 -7.47
C ASP A 75 2.36 -10.83 -6.08
N PRO A 76 1.79 -11.94 -5.55
CA PRO A 76 0.99 -11.90 -4.33
C PRO A 76 1.79 -11.46 -3.11
N ARG A 77 3.12 -11.57 -3.15
CA ARG A 77 4.00 -11.15 -2.04
C ARG A 77 3.81 -9.67 -1.71
N TYR A 78 3.50 -8.84 -2.70
CA TYR A 78 3.33 -7.40 -2.54
C TYR A 78 1.93 -7.00 -2.06
N PHE A 79 1.00 -7.94 -1.91
CA PHE A 79 -0.34 -7.65 -1.38
C PHE A 79 -0.28 -7.35 0.11
N ASN A 80 -1.05 -6.38 0.59
CA ASN A 80 -1.08 -5.99 2.02
C ASN A 80 -1.37 -7.19 2.95
N ALA A 81 -2.25 -8.10 2.54
CA ALA A 81 -2.56 -9.31 3.30
C ALA A 81 -1.37 -10.27 3.41
N CYS A 82 -0.52 -10.33 2.37
CA CYS A 82 0.70 -11.13 2.38
C CYS A 82 1.82 -10.42 3.15
N LEU A 83 1.98 -9.10 2.98
CA LEU A 83 2.92 -8.27 3.76
C LEU A 83 2.65 -8.33 5.27
N ALA A 84 1.38 -8.44 5.68
CA ALA A 84 1.01 -8.58 7.09
C ALA A 84 1.40 -9.96 7.66
N GLN A 85 1.44 -11.00 6.82
CA GLN A 85 1.79 -12.37 7.24
C GLN A 85 3.30 -12.64 7.13
N THR A 86 3.91 -12.23 6.02
CA THR A 86 5.33 -12.36 5.71
C THR A 86 5.88 -10.98 5.33
N PRO A 87 6.32 -10.19 6.32
CA PRO A 87 6.81 -8.85 6.08
C PRO A 87 8.06 -8.82 5.18
N PHE A 88 8.30 -7.68 4.54
CA PHE A 88 9.43 -7.43 3.66
C PHE A 88 10.79 -7.77 4.31
N SER A 89 10.92 -7.54 5.62
CA SER A 89 12.11 -7.90 6.40
C SER A 89 12.46 -9.40 6.36
N ARG A 90 11.54 -10.26 5.91
CA ARG A 90 11.64 -11.72 5.90
C ARG A 90 11.55 -12.35 4.51
N TRP A 91 11.65 -11.54 3.45
CA TRP A 91 11.59 -12.01 2.06
C TRP A 91 12.90 -12.66 1.59
#